data_AF-A0A6B0XUG3-F1
#
_entry.id   AF-A0A6B0XUG3-F1
#
_cell.length_a   1.000
_cell.length_b   1.000
_cell.length_c   1.000
_cell.angle_alpha   90.00
_cell.angle_beta   90.00
_cell.angle_gamma   90.00
#
_symmetry.space_group_name_H-M   'P 1'
#
loop_
_entity.id
_entity.type
_entity.pdbx_description
1 polymer ?
#
loop_
_entity_poly.entity_id
_entity_poly.type
_entity_poly.pdbx_seq_one_letter_code
_entity_poly.pdbx_strand_id
1 'polypeptide(L)'
;MRPLWGDSSLWSIDPDPLVDLTLSGNGPHHEFHGLRDMKQRPDGSLMVADGSSNEVRVFSAAGEFLGSFGGRGDGPGEFRTLRRIESAGDTLLALDRGRLTVAAHDLTVVGTFDIDPWTVDLHYVDGGRILPEISRPVLPMDGLTGSVRPPQPLVLLDLKGARIDSVGELRGAEVHVLVRDGSYVGTAPHFFGKASHVAALGGHILRGSSDAMRLEELDLSGNLVRILRIPGYPLDLSDALIAAERDFLLDGFTPGHPLRAPFEAAPVSDTRPAFTDILVDSSGAVWLELHRGRTEQDQPEKWLVLDADGTWLGTVEMPDRFRVAQITMDAVLGVREDALDIQHPQLLRLTRN
;
A
#
# COMPACT_ATOMS: atom_id res chain seq x y z
N MET A 1 -10.56 23.09 -23.22
CA MET A 1 -11.31 22.54 -22.06
C MET A 1 -10.52 22.91 -20.82
N ARG A 2 -11.10 23.66 -19.88
CA ARG A 2 -10.45 23.79 -18.56
C ARG A 2 -10.57 22.43 -17.86
N PRO A 3 -9.50 21.89 -17.27
CA PRO A 3 -9.63 20.71 -16.43
C PRO A 3 -10.63 21.04 -15.31
N LEU A 4 -11.58 20.14 -15.04
CA LEU A 4 -12.66 20.30 -14.06
C LEU A 4 -12.18 20.24 -12.60
N TRP A 5 -10.94 20.62 -12.33
CA TRP A 5 -10.29 20.27 -11.09
C TRP A 5 -10.59 21.31 -10.03
N GLY A 6 -11.50 20.95 -9.14
CA GLY A 6 -11.86 21.76 -7.98
C GLY A 6 -11.30 21.20 -6.67
N ASP A 7 -11.14 22.11 -5.71
CA ASP A 7 -10.78 21.83 -4.32
C ASP A 7 -11.95 21.23 -3.51
N SER A 8 -13.12 21.05 -4.12
CA SER A 8 -14.30 20.49 -3.46
C SER A 8 -14.35 18.98 -3.62
N SER A 9 -14.10 18.26 -2.53
CA SER A 9 -14.48 16.86 -2.43
C SER A 9 -15.96 16.71 -2.13
N LEU A 10 -16.62 15.73 -2.74
CA LEU A 10 -17.91 15.25 -2.24
C LEU A 10 -17.78 14.52 -0.89
N TRP A 11 -16.56 14.30 -0.40
CA TRP A 11 -16.30 13.55 0.82
C TRP A 11 -15.65 14.44 1.89
N SER A 12 -16.02 14.19 3.14
CA SER A 12 -15.38 14.78 4.32
C SER A 12 -15.11 13.71 5.38
N ILE A 13 -13.99 13.85 6.08
CA ILE A 13 -13.62 12.97 7.20
C ILE A 13 -13.96 13.70 8.50
N ASP A 14 -14.69 13.03 9.38
CA ASP A 14 -14.91 13.47 10.75
C ASP A 14 -13.59 13.31 11.54
N PRO A 15 -13.00 14.38 12.08
CA PRO A 15 -11.75 14.28 12.83
C PRO A 15 -11.93 13.54 14.16
N ASP A 16 -13.17 13.44 14.68
CA ASP A 16 -13.46 12.66 15.87
C ASP A 16 -13.63 11.18 15.48
N PRO A 17 -12.78 10.27 15.97
CA PRO A 17 -12.85 8.87 15.61
C PRO A 17 -14.14 8.23 16.09
N LEU A 18 -14.75 7.38 15.25
CA LEU A 18 -15.82 6.49 15.67
C LEU A 18 -15.31 5.49 16.71
N VAL A 19 -14.08 5.02 16.51
CA VAL A 19 -13.36 4.14 17.42
C VAL A 19 -11.90 4.58 17.45
N ASP A 20 -11.38 4.79 18.66
CA ASP A 20 -9.94 4.84 18.92
C ASP A 20 -9.58 3.68 19.83
N LEU A 21 -8.83 2.70 19.30
CA LEU A 21 -8.53 1.49 20.05
C LEU A 21 -7.62 1.76 21.26
N THR A 22 -6.88 2.87 21.31
CA THR A 22 -6.12 3.25 22.52
C THR A 22 -7.02 3.71 23.66
N LEU A 23 -8.22 4.23 23.34
CA LEU A 23 -9.17 4.79 24.30
C LEU A 23 -10.35 3.85 24.60
N SER A 24 -10.53 2.81 23.78
CA SER A 24 -11.67 1.88 23.87
C SER A 24 -11.52 0.81 24.97
N GLY A 25 -10.37 0.76 25.65
CA GLY A 25 -10.13 -0.18 26.72
C GLY A 25 -8.84 0.11 27.49
N ASN A 26 -8.44 -0.81 28.35
CA ASN A 26 -7.27 -0.67 29.22
C ASN A 26 -6.40 -1.93 29.17
N GLY A 27 -5.13 -1.79 29.55
CA GLY A 27 -4.18 -2.89 29.67
C GLY A 27 -3.37 -3.15 28.40
N PRO A 28 -2.52 -4.19 28.41
CA PRO A 28 -1.46 -4.36 27.42
C PRO A 28 -1.96 -4.59 25.99
N HIS A 29 -3.20 -5.09 25.82
CA HIS A 29 -3.79 -5.29 24.50
C HIS A 29 -4.15 -3.98 23.79
N HIS A 30 -4.32 -2.89 24.53
CA HIS A 30 -4.60 -1.54 24.03
C HIS A 30 -3.34 -0.66 23.95
N GLU A 31 -2.17 -1.21 24.24
CA GLU A 31 -0.88 -0.58 24.03
C GLU A 31 -0.34 -0.99 22.66
N PHE A 32 -0.03 0.00 21.83
CA PHE A 32 0.38 -0.22 20.45
C PHE A 32 1.71 0.46 20.14
N HIS A 33 2.61 -0.29 19.52
CA HIS A 33 3.91 0.21 19.11
C HIS A 33 4.31 -0.37 17.75
N GLY A 34 4.73 0.47 16.81
CA GLY A 34 5.18 0.01 15.51
C GLY A 34 4.10 -0.72 14.71
N LEU A 35 2.86 -0.26 14.81
CA LEU A 35 1.72 -0.76 14.04
C LEU A 35 2.03 -0.75 12.56
N ARG A 36 1.67 -1.85 11.89
CA ARG A 36 1.96 -2.04 10.48
C ARG A 36 0.74 -1.83 9.62
N ASP A 37 -0.41 -2.29 10.07
CA ASP A 37 -1.62 -2.36 9.26
C ASP A 37 -2.87 -2.51 10.13
N MET A 38 -4.03 -2.18 9.56
CA MET A 38 -5.34 -2.27 10.19
C MET A 38 -6.41 -2.57 9.14
N LYS A 39 -7.28 -3.55 9.42
CA LYS A 39 -8.37 -3.95 8.51
C LYS A 39 -9.66 -4.20 9.28
N GLN A 40 -10.80 -3.94 8.64
CA GLN A 40 -12.12 -4.34 9.11
C GLN A 40 -12.48 -5.72 8.54
N ARG A 41 -13.03 -6.58 9.40
CA ARG A 41 -13.64 -7.85 9.01
C ARG A 41 -15.10 -7.66 8.57
N PRO A 42 -15.69 -8.60 7.82
CA PRO A 42 -17.10 -8.51 7.38
C PRO A 42 -18.11 -8.37 8.53
N ASP A 43 -17.79 -8.88 9.72
CA ASP A 43 -18.62 -8.75 10.93
C ASP A 43 -18.46 -7.39 11.64
N GLY A 44 -17.66 -6.48 11.08
CA GLY A 44 -17.36 -5.14 11.62
C GLY A 44 -16.25 -5.12 12.67
N SER A 45 -15.72 -6.27 13.09
CA SER A 45 -14.59 -6.32 14.01
C SER A 45 -13.31 -5.79 13.35
N LEU A 46 -12.41 -5.25 14.17
CA LEU A 46 -11.20 -4.54 13.75
C LEU A 46 -9.98 -5.39 14.02
N MET A 47 -9.15 -5.59 13.00
CA MET A 47 -7.87 -6.29 13.11
C MET A 47 -6.73 -5.30 13.03
N VAL A 48 -5.72 -5.51 13.86
CA VAL A 48 -4.50 -4.69 13.89
C VAL A 48 -3.28 -5.58 13.85
N ALA A 49 -2.34 -5.24 12.98
CA ALA A 49 -1.02 -5.87 12.91
C ALA A 49 -0.04 -5.07 13.78
N ASP A 50 0.26 -5.58 14.97
CA ASP A 50 1.26 -4.99 15.87
C ASP A 50 2.64 -5.57 15.54
N GLY A 51 3.49 -4.73 14.94
CA GLY A 51 4.83 -5.12 14.53
C GLY A 51 5.85 -5.21 15.67
N SER A 52 5.53 -4.69 16.87
CA SER A 52 6.42 -4.77 18.04
C SER A 52 6.30 -6.13 18.74
N SER A 53 5.07 -6.61 18.89
CA SER A 53 4.75 -7.91 19.47
C SER A 53 4.70 -9.03 18.42
N ASN A 54 4.65 -8.67 17.13
CA ASN A 54 4.38 -9.58 16.01
C ASN A 54 3.05 -10.32 16.22
N GLU A 55 2.01 -9.61 16.65
CA GLU A 55 0.69 -10.17 16.86
C GLU A 55 -0.34 -9.55 15.91
N VAL A 56 -1.27 -10.38 15.46
CA VAL A 56 -2.54 -9.89 14.91
C VAL A 56 -3.54 -9.86 16.06
N ARG A 57 -3.98 -8.66 16.43
CA ARG A 57 -4.98 -8.44 17.49
C ARG A 57 -6.33 -8.12 16.87
N VAL A 58 -7.39 -8.68 17.41
CA VAL A 58 -8.76 -8.47 16.95
C VAL A 58 -9.60 -7.84 18.05
N PHE A 59 -10.34 -6.81 17.69
CA PHE A 59 -11.21 -6.03 18.55
C PHE A 59 -12.63 -6.02 18.01
N SER A 60 -13.63 -5.89 18.87
CA SER A 60 -15.01 -5.69 18.44
C SER A 60 -15.15 -4.36 17.70
N ALA A 61 -16.30 -4.15 17.04
CA ALA A 61 -16.62 -2.86 16.43
C ALA A 61 -16.70 -1.71 17.48
N ALA A 62 -16.84 -2.03 18.76
CA ALA A 62 -16.79 -1.08 19.88
C ALA A 62 -15.39 -0.93 20.48
N GLY A 63 -14.40 -1.63 19.93
CA GLY A 63 -13.01 -1.58 20.36
C GLY A 63 -12.65 -2.50 21.52
N GLU A 64 -13.51 -3.43 21.93
CA GLU A 64 -13.19 -4.41 22.99
C GLU A 64 -12.26 -5.50 22.45
N PHE A 65 -11.19 -5.85 23.16
CA PHE A 65 -10.28 -6.92 22.73
C PHE A 65 -11.00 -8.29 22.71
N LEU A 66 -10.96 -8.96 21.56
CA LEU A 66 -11.58 -10.27 21.34
C LEU A 66 -10.57 -11.42 21.38
N GLY A 67 -9.33 -11.15 21.01
CA GLY A 67 -8.26 -12.15 21.00
C GLY A 67 -7.12 -11.75 20.08
N SER A 68 -6.06 -12.56 20.09
CA SER A 68 -4.92 -12.41 19.20
C SER A 68 -4.34 -13.75 18.83
N PHE A 69 -3.57 -13.74 17.75
CA PHE A 69 -2.67 -14.84 17.38
C PHE A 69 -1.37 -14.24 16.86
N GLY A 70 -0.31 -15.05 16.87
CA GLY A 70 1.02 -14.56 16.52
C GLY A 70 2.01 -14.70 17.65
N GLY A 71 2.99 -13.82 17.60
CA GLY A 71 4.17 -13.80 18.46
C GLY A 71 5.43 -13.87 17.62
N ARG A 72 6.53 -13.41 18.22
CA ARG A 72 7.83 -13.42 17.56
C ARG A 72 8.39 -14.84 17.48
N GLY A 73 8.72 -15.28 16.27
CA GLY A 73 9.37 -16.56 16.06
C GLY A 73 9.22 -17.11 14.64
N ASP A 74 9.56 -18.39 14.51
CA ASP A 74 9.68 -19.10 13.24
C ASP A 74 8.71 -20.28 13.13
N GLY A 75 8.04 -20.65 14.22
CA GLY A 75 7.09 -21.75 14.28
C GLY A 75 5.78 -21.47 13.53
N PRO A 76 4.89 -22.48 13.44
CA PRO A 76 3.56 -22.31 12.87
C PRO A 76 2.78 -21.21 13.61
N GLY A 77 2.30 -20.21 12.88
CA GLY A 77 1.58 -19.08 13.45
C GLY A 77 2.45 -17.97 14.07
N GLU A 78 3.77 -18.13 14.16
CA GLU A 78 4.70 -17.10 14.63
C GLU A 78 5.26 -16.26 13.46
N PHE A 79 5.73 -15.05 13.74
CA PHE A 79 6.24 -14.13 12.71
C PHE A 79 7.63 -13.59 13.05
N ARG A 80 8.48 -13.44 12.02
CA ARG A 80 9.75 -12.73 12.13
C ARG A 80 9.54 -11.22 12.03
N THR A 81 8.73 -10.81 11.07
CA THR A 81 8.38 -9.43 10.81
C THR A 81 6.98 -9.41 10.26
N LEU A 82 5.97 -9.28 11.13
CA LEU A 82 4.60 -9.06 10.67
C LEU A 82 4.56 -7.74 9.89
N ARG A 83 3.98 -7.71 8.68
CA ARG A 83 4.00 -6.54 7.78
C ARG A 83 2.64 -6.06 7.30
N ARG A 84 1.75 -6.98 6.94
CA ARG A 84 0.41 -6.69 6.39
C ARG A 84 -0.57 -7.73 6.89
N ILE A 85 -1.83 -7.35 6.95
CA ILE A 85 -2.95 -8.26 7.18
C ILE A 85 -4.01 -8.02 6.12
N GLU A 86 -4.76 -9.06 5.77
CA GLU A 86 -5.88 -8.92 4.83
C GLU A 86 -7.07 -9.76 5.32
N SER A 87 -8.28 -9.23 5.12
CA SER A 87 -9.52 -9.95 5.43
C SER A 87 -10.05 -10.62 4.16
N ALA A 88 -10.10 -11.94 4.18
CA ALA A 88 -10.50 -12.80 3.08
C ALA A 88 -11.82 -13.50 3.41
N GLY A 89 -12.92 -12.74 3.52
CA GLY A 89 -14.19 -13.25 4.02
C GLY A 89 -14.05 -13.72 5.49
N ASP A 90 -14.31 -15.01 5.74
CA ASP A 90 -14.16 -15.63 7.08
C ASP A 90 -12.71 -16.06 7.39
N THR A 91 -11.75 -15.66 6.56
CA THR A 91 -10.33 -15.99 6.70
C THR A 91 -9.51 -14.74 6.93
N LEU A 92 -8.49 -14.86 7.77
CA LEU A 92 -7.52 -13.81 8.07
C LEU A 92 -6.17 -14.19 7.48
N LEU A 93 -5.55 -13.25 6.80
CA LEU A 93 -4.23 -13.43 6.19
C LEU A 93 -3.23 -12.53 6.90
N ALA A 94 -2.06 -13.06 7.23
CA ALA A 94 -1.00 -12.33 7.89
C ALA A 94 0.33 -12.53 7.15
N LEU A 95 0.83 -11.46 6.55
CA LEU A 95 2.05 -11.44 5.75
C LEU A 95 3.26 -11.18 6.63
N ASP A 96 4.18 -12.14 6.63
CA ASP A 96 5.56 -12.01 7.08
C ASP A 96 6.50 -12.04 5.87
N ARG A 97 7.78 -11.75 6.08
CA ARG A 97 8.78 -11.74 5.00
C ARG A 97 8.90 -13.13 4.37
N GLY A 98 8.37 -13.27 3.15
CA GLY A 98 8.40 -14.50 2.36
C GLY A 98 7.48 -15.60 2.87
N ARG A 99 6.53 -15.27 3.75
CA ARG A 99 5.63 -16.25 4.36
C ARG A 99 4.24 -15.65 4.57
N LEU A 100 3.21 -16.39 4.21
CA LEU A 100 1.83 -16.01 4.44
C LEU A 100 1.17 -17.01 5.40
N THR A 101 0.61 -16.51 6.50
CA THR A 101 -0.17 -17.29 7.46
C THR A 101 -1.65 -17.08 7.21
N VAL A 102 -2.40 -18.18 7.25
CA VAL A 102 -3.85 -18.24 7.08
C VAL A 102 -4.47 -18.67 8.40
N ALA A 103 -5.35 -17.83 8.95
CA ALA A 103 -6.10 -18.12 10.17
C ALA A 103 -7.61 -18.06 9.90
N ALA A 104 -8.37 -18.85 10.65
CA ALA A 104 -9.84 -18.83 10.60
C ALA A 104 -10.39 -17.60 11.35
N HIS A 105 -11.69 -17.33 11.18
CA HIS A 105 -12.39 -16.24 11.86
C HIS A 105 -12.27 -16.27 13.41
N ASP A 106 -12.05 -17.45 13.99
CA ASP A 106 -11.87 -17.70 15.42
C ASP A 106 -10.40 -17.59 15.89
N LEU A 107 -9.53 -17.08 15.01
CA LEU A 107 -8.09 -16.86 15.22
C LEU A 107 -7.25 -18.15 15.23
N THR A 108 -7.85 -19.31 14.96
CA THR A 108 -7.10 -20.56 14.81
C THR A 108 -6.25 -20.50 13.54
N VAL A 109 -4.93 -20.69 13.67
CA VAL A 109 -4.03 -20.80 12.52
C VAL A 109 -4.32 -22.11 11.77
N VAL A 110 -4.75 -21.98 10.51
CA VAL A 110 -5.12 -23.10 9.64
C VAL A 110 -3.93 -23.59 8.83
N GLY A 111 -3.03 -22.68 8.45
CA GLY A 111 -1.83 -23.06 7.69
C GLY A 111 -0.92 -21.88 7.42
N THR A 112 0.27 -22.21 6.92
CA THR A 112 1.29 -21.24 6.54
C THR A 112 2.02 -21.77 5.32
N PHE A 113 2.33 -20.90 4.36
CA PHE A 113 3.08 -21.26 3.16
C PHE A 113 4.05 -20.16 2.74
N ASP A 114 5.05 -20.54 1.96
CA ASP A 114 6.05 -19.62 1.43
C ASP A 114 5.44 -18.79 0.28
N ILE A 115 5.77 -17.51 0.26
CA ILE A 115 5.42 -16.57 -0.80
C ILE A 115 6.68 -15.83 -1.25
N ASP A 116 6.62 -15.10 -2.37
CA ASP A 116 7.77 -14.29 -2.79
C ASP A 116 8.21 -13.36 -1.63
N PRO A 117 9.49 -13.40 -1.20
CA PRO A 117 10.01 -12.57 -0.11
C PRO A 117 9.87 -11.06 -0.31
N TRP A 118 9.52 -10.64 -1.52
CA TRP A 118 9.35 -9.25 -1.94
C TRP A 118 7.91 -8.86 -2.17
N THR A 119 6.98 -9.74 -1.79
CA THR A 119 5.59 -9.36 -1.57
C THR A 119 5.56 -8.22 -0.55
N VAL A 120 5.08 -7.06 -1.00
CA VAL A 120 4.93 -5.85 -0.18
C VAL A 120 3.48 -5.61 0.20
N ASP A 121 2.55 -6.10 -0.61
CA ASP A 121 1.12 -6.04 -0.33
C ASP A 121 0.39 -7.31 -0.76
N LEU A 122 -0.84 -7.46 -0.28
CA LEU A 122 -1.66 -8.64 -0.51
C LEU A 122 -3.12 -8.23 -0.69
N HIS A 123 -3.69 -8.59 -1.83
CA HIS A 123 -5.07 -8.27 -2.15
C HIS A 123 -5.92 -9.54 -2.13
N TYR A 124 -7.00 -9.57 -1.35
CA TYR A 124 -7.97 -10.65 -1.45
C TYR A 124 -8.82 -10.48 -2.71
N VAL A 125 -8.96 -11.57 -3.47
CA VAL A 125 -9.74 -11.65 -4.69
C VAL A 125 -10.80 -12.72 -4.49
N ASP A 126 -12.04 -12.44 -4.92
CA ASP A 126 -13.19 -13.30 -4.65
C ASP A 126 -12.95 -14.81 -4.93
N GLY A 127 -13.65 -15.65 -4.18
CA GLY A 127 -13.59 -17.10 -4.30
C GLY A 127 -12.32 -17.74 -3.73
N GLY A 128 -11.76 -17.19 -2.64
CA GLY A 128 -10.58 -17.77 -1.99
C GLY A 128 -9.28 -17.56 -2.77
N ARG A 129 -9.20 -16.50 -3.57
CA ARG A 129 -8.02 -16.14 -4.35
C ARG A 129 -7.30 -14.98 -3.70
N ILE A 130 -6.00 -14.90 -3.90
CA ILE A 130 -5.20 -13.77 -3.45
C ILE A 130 -4.29 -13.32 -4.58
N LEU A 131 -4.05 -12.02 -4.63
CA LEU A 131 -3.15 -11.37 -5.57
C LEU A 131 -2.03 -10.70 -4.77
N PRO A 132 -0.83 -11.29 -4.71
CA PRO A 132 0.33 -10.68 -4.08
C PRO A 132 0.87 -9.54 -4.94
N GLU A 133 1.15 -8.39 -4.33
CA GLU A 133 1.87 -7.30 -4.97
C GLU A 133 3.35 -7.39 -4.61
N ILE A 134 4.20 -7.56 -5.62
CA ILE A 134 5.65 -7.75 -5.45
C ILE A 134 6.35 -6.45 -5.82
N SER A 135 7.17 -5.91 -4.92
CA SER A 135 8.00 -4.75 -5.21
C SER A 135 9.48 -5.15 -5.26
N ARG A 136 9.96 -5.42 -6.47
CA ARG A 136 11.35 -5.78 -6.74
C ARG A 136 11.74 -5.76 -8.21
N PRO A 137 13.04 -5.62 -8.55
CA PRO A 137 13.55 -6.03 -9.85
C PRO A 137 13.49 -7.55 -9.96
N VAL A 138 12.77 -8.06 -10.97
CA VAL A 138 12.82 -9.47 -11.34
C VAL A 138 14.22 -9.76 -11.92
N LEU A 139 14.93 -10.72 -11.33
CA LEU A 139 16.23 -11.21 -11.81
C LEU A 139 16.00 -12.27 -12.91
N PRO A 140 16.94 -12.44 -13.87
CA PRO A 140 18.25 -11.80 -13.95
C PRO A 140 18.21 -10.39 -14.56
N MET A 141 19.11 -9.51 -14.08
CA MET A 141 19.32 -8.15 -14.61
C MET A 141 20.50 -8.08 -15.59
N ASP A 142 21.07 -9.24 -15.95
CA ASP A 142 22.23 -9.32 -16.83
C ASP A 142 21.89 -8.80 -18.22
N GLY A 143 22.78 -7.95 -18.76
CA GLY A 143 22.58 -7.30 -20.05
C GLY A 143 21.66 -6.07 -20.03
N LEU A 144 21.04 -5.73 -18.89
CA LEU A 144 20.34 -4.46 -18.72
C LEU A 144 21.33 -3.35 -18.34
N THR A 145 21.13 -2.16 -18.90
CA THR A 145 21.93 -0.96 -18.60
C THR A 145 21.03 0.26 -18.57
N GLY A 146 21.37 1.24 -17.73
CA GLY A 146 20.61 2.48 -17.63
C GLY A 146 19.29 2.30 -16.88
N SER A 147 18.32 3.16 -17.18
CA SER A 147 17.03 3.20 -16.50
C SER A 147 16.06 2.18 -17.08
N VAL A 148 15.53 1.31 -16.23
CA VAL A 148 14.63 0.22 -16.62
C VAL A 148 13.46 0.10 -15.65
N ARG A 149 12.36 -0.47 -16.13
CA ARG A 149 11.18 -0.86 -15.35
C ARG A 149 10.87 -2.33 -15.62
N PRO A 150 11.52 -3.26 -14.89
CA PRO A 150 11.38 -4.69 -15.15
C PRO A 150 9.91 -5.13 -15.04
N PRO A 151 9.41 -6.00 -15.94
CA PRO A 151 8.05 -6.52 -15.83
C PRO A 151 7.89 -7.33 -14.54
N GLN A 152 6.71 -7.25 -13.93
CA GLN A 152 6.36 -7.99 -12.72
C GLN A 152 5.10 -8.81 -12.99
N PRO A 153 5.14 -10.14 -12.83
CA PRO A 153 3.97 -10.96 -13.10
C PRO A 153 2.88 -10.74 -12.05
N LEU A 154 1.64 -10.63 -12.51
CA LEU A 154 0.44 -10.70 -11.68
C LEU A 154 -0.03 -12.15 -11.66
N VAL A 155 0.03 -12.78 -10.48
CA VAL A 155 -0.25 -14.20 -10.30
C VAL A 155 -1.31 -14.35 -9.22
N LEU A 156 -2.39 -15.06 -9.54
CA LEU A 156 -3.40 -15.44 -8.57
C LEU A 156 -2.97 -16.72 -7.86
N LEU A 157 -3.03 -16.72 -6.53
CA LEU A 157 -2.81 -17.89 -5.70
C LEU A 157 -4.11 -18.28 -4.98
N ASP A 158 -4.24 -19.54 -4.59
CA ASP A 158 -5.25 -19.96 -3.62
C ASP A 158 -4.77 -19.72 -2.17
N LEU A 159 -5.66 -19.94 -1.20
CA LEU A 159 -5.34 -19.85 0.24
C LEU A 159 -4.40 -20.96 0.75
N LYS A 160 -3.82 -21.78 -0.12
CA LYS A 160 -2.78 -22.78 0.18
C LYS A 160 -1.46 -22.45 -0.51
N GLY A 161 -1.37 -21.31 -1.21
CA GLY A 161 -0.20 -20.86 -1.95
C GLY A 161 -0.03 -21.51 -3.32
N ALA A 162 -0.99 -22.31 -3.78
CA ALA A 162 -0.93 -22.88 -5.11
C ALA A 162 -1.28 -21.81 -6.14
N ARG A 163 -0.43 -21.69 -7.17
CA ARG A 163 -0.71 -20.83 -8.32
C ARG A 163 -1.97 -21.32 -9.04
N ILE A 164 -2.94 -20.42 -9.18
CA ILE A 164 -4.17 -20.64 -9.95
C ILE A 164 -3.94 -20.23 -11.41
N ASP A 165 -3.58 -18.97 -11.64
CA ASP A 165 -3.40 -18.42 -12.99
C ASP A 165 -2.47 -17.19 -13.00
N SER A 166 -2.14 -16.67 -14.17
CA SER A 166 -1.56 -15.34 -14.36
C SER A 166 -2.57 -14.42 -15.06
N VAL A 167 -2.71 -13.22 -14.53
CA VAL A 167 -3.65 -12.20 -15.01
C VAL A 167 -2.93 -11.05 -15.73
N GLY A 168 -1.69 -11.29 -16.15
CA GLY A 168 -0.85 -10.36 -16.88
C GLY A 168 0.39 -9.92 -16.10
N GLU A 169 0.93 -8.76 -16.46
CA GLU A 169 2.15 -8.19 -15.88
C GLU A 169 1.97 -6.70 -15.56
N LEU A 170 2.70 -6.19 -14.58
CA LEU A 170 2.89 -4.78 -14.31
C LEU A 170 4.23 -4.30 -14.87
N ARG A 171 4.33 -3.01 -15.16
CA ARG A 171 5.64 -2.35 -15.31
C ARG A 171 6.17 -2.08 -13.91
N GLY A 172 7.22 -2.77 -13.49
CA GLY A 172 7.78 -2.63 -12.14
C GLY A 172 8.31 -1.22 -11.84
N ALA A 173 8.87 -1.10 -10.64
CA ALA A 173 9.49 0.14 -10.19
C ALA A 173 10.66 0.54 -11.10
N GLU A 174 10.77 1.85 -11.32
CA GLU A 174 11.84 2.46 -12.08
C GLU A 174 13.14 2.47 -11.30
N VAL A 175 14.14 1.83 -11.88
CA VAL A 175 15.45 1.64 -11.28
C VAL A 175 16.53 1.93 -12.31
N HIS A 176 17.63 2.50 -11.84
CA HIS A 176 18.83 2.69 -12.64
C HIS A 176 19.81 1.56 -12.39
N VAL A 177 20.14 0.79 -13.42
CA VAL A 177 21.05 -0.36 -13.33
C VAL A 177 22.49 0.12 -13.24
N LEU A 178 23.17 -0.25 -12.16
CA LEU A 178 24.57 0.05 -11.91
C LEU A 178 25.43 -1.10 -12.45
N VAL A 179 26.31 -0.78 -13.38
CA VAL A 179 27.25 -1.73 -14.00
C VAL A 179 28.68 -1.28 -13.76
N ARG A 180 29.55 -2.22 -13.40
CA ARG A 180 30.99 -2.01 -13.22
C ARG A 180 31.75 -3.11 -13.94
N ASP A 181 32.74 -2.73 -14.76
CA ASP A 181 33.56 -3.66 -15.54
C ASP A 181 32.71 -4.65 -16.38
N GLY A 182 31.58 -4.17 -16.92
CA GLY A 182 30.63 -4.97 -17.71
C GLY A 182 29.72 -5.89 -16.90
N SER A 183 29.79 -5.87 -15.57
CA SER A 183 28.98 -6.72 -14.68
C SER A 183 27.98 -5.90 -13.87
N TYR A 184 26.78 -6.44 -13.67
CA TYR A 184 25.78 -5.88 -12.76
C TYR A 184 26.33 -5.83 -11.32
N VAL A 185 26.24 -4.66 -10.68
CA VAL A 185 26.67 -4.48 -9.28
C VAL A 185 25.57 -3.94 -8.37
N GLY A 186 24.41 -3.58 -8.92
CA GLY A 186 23.28 -3.12 -8.14
C GLY A 186 22.32 -2.26 -8.94
N THR A 187 21.40 -1.63 -8.21
CA THR A 187 20.47 -0.64 -8.75
C THR A 187 20.44 0.58 -7.85
N ALA A 188 20.30 1.76 -8.43
CA ALA A 188 19.94 2.98 -7.70
C ALA A 188 18.47 3.32 -7.98
N PRO A 189 17.74 3.91 -7.01
CA PRO A 189 16.39 4.39 -7.28
C PRO A 189 16.44 5.61 -8.20
N HIS A 190 15.31 5.91 -8.85
CA HIS A 190 15.09 7.20 -9.49
C HIS A 190 14.52 8.21 -8.49
N PHE A 191 14.98 9.46 -8.56
CA PHE A 191 14.22 10.55 -7.94
C PHE A 191 12.88 10.68 -8.67
N PHE A 192 11.79 10.71 -7.92
CA PHE A 192 10.43 10.70 -8.48
C PHE A 192 10.15 9.49 -9.39
N GLY A 193 10.84 8.36 -9.14
CA GLY A 193 10.74 7.14 -9.93
C GLY A 193 9.32 6.59 -10.00
N LYS A 194 8.95 6.04 -11.15
CA LYS A 194 7.61 5.45 -11.36
C LYS A 194 7.52 4.05 -10.79
N ALA A 195 6.32 3.67 -10.34
CA ALA A 195 5.98 2.31 -9.95
C ALA A 195 4.62 1.93 -10.53
N SER A 196 4.27 0.65 -10.43
CA SER A 196 2.89 0.22 -10.65
C SER A 196 2.33 -0.32 -9.36
N HIS A 197 1.01 -0.20 -9.23
CA HIS A 197 0.24 -0.62 -8.07
C HIS A 197 -0.98 -1.39 -8.54
N VAL A 198 -1.50 -2.25 -7.67
CA VAL A 198 -2.74 -2.98 -7.92
C VAL A 198 -3.71 -2.85 -6.77
N ALA A 199 -4.98 -3.03 -7.08
CA ALA A 199 -6.02 -3.27 -6.10
C ALA A 199 -6.98 -4.32 -6.65
N ALA A 200 -7.74 -4.97 -5.78
CA ALA A 200 -8.75 -5.92 -6.20
C ALA A 200 -10.06 -5.73 -5.45
N LEU A 201 -11.17 -5.91 -6.16
CA LEU A 201 -12.50 -5.97 -5.58
C LEU A 201 -13.37 -6.86 -6.46
N GLY A 202 -14.09 -7.80 -5.84
CA GLY A 202 -15.23 -8.47 -6.48
C GLY A 202 -14.94 -9.13 -7.82
N GLY A 203 -13.87 -9.92 -7.95
CA GLY A 203 -13.53 -10.59 -9.21
C GLY A 203 -12.91 -9.68 -10.28
N HIS A 204 -12.63 -8.42 -9.95
CA HIS A 204 -11.94 -7.45 -10.80
C HIS A 204 -10.61 -7.04 -10.17
N ILE A 205 -9.64 -6.74 -11.03
CA ILE A 205 -8.30 -6.27 -10.66
C ILE A 205 -8.07 -4.92 -11.33
N LEU A 206 -7.77 -3.90 -10.53
CA LEU A 206 -7.28 -2.62 -11.03
C LEU A 206 -5.77 -2.64 -11.01
N ARG A 207 -5.16 -2.23 -12.12
CA ARG A 207 -3.72 -1.96 -12.17
C ARG A 207 -3.45 -0.57 -12.72
N GLY A 208 -2.46 0.10 -12.18
CA GLY A 208 -2.05 1.42 -12.63
C GLY A 208 -0.54 1.55 -12.60
N SER A 209 0.01 2.25 -13.59
CA SER A 209 1.40 2.72 -13.56
C SER A 209 1.38 4.22 -13.26
N SER A 210 2.21 4.67 -12.33
CA SER A 210 2.20 6.05 -11.83
C SER A 210 2.84 7.07 -12.78
N ASP A 211 3.04 6.72 -14.05
CA ASP A 211 3.43 7.66 -15.11
C ASP A 211 2.27 8.55 -15.57
N ALA A 212 1.02 8.16 -15.29
CA ALA A 212 -0.16 8.97 -15.57
C ALA A 212 -1.30 8.66 -14.59
N MET A 213 -2.29 9.54 -14.51
CA MET A 213 -3.59 9.23 -13.87
C MET A 213 -4.40 8.29 -14.76
N ARG A 214 -4.00 7.02 -14.81
CA ARG A 214 -4.62 6.00 -15.65
C ARG A 214 -4.55 4.63 -14.98
N LEU A 215 -5.69 3.97 -14.89
CA LEU A 215 -5.85 2.61 -14.40
C LEU A 215 -6.50 1.74 -15.48
N GLU A 216 -6.14 0.47 -15.49
CA GLU A 216 -6.76 -0.58 -16.30
C GLU A 216 -7.49 -1.53 -15.35
N GLU A 217 -8.75 -1.80 -15.64
CA GLU A 217 -9.52 -2.83 -14.95
C GLU A 217 -9.49 -4.12 -15.76
N LEU A 218 -9.13 -5.21 -15.11
CA LEU A 218 -9.02 -6.54 -15.69
C LEU A 218 -10.02 -7.49 -15.01
N ASP A 219 -10.53 -8.45 -15.77
CA ASP A 219 -11.18 -9.63 -15.20
C ASP A 219 -10.13 -10.64 -14.66
N LEU A 220 -10.59 -11.70 -13.99
CA LEU A 220 -9.68 -12.75 -13.46
C LEU A 220 -9.01 -13.62 -14.53
N SER A 221 -9.34 -13.44 -15.81
CA SER A 221 -8.63 -14.04 -16.93
C SER A 221 -7.58 -13.09 -17.54
N GLY A 222 -7.41 -11.89 -16.96
CA GLY A 222 -6.48 -10.87 -17.43
C GLY A 222 -6.98 -10.07 -18.63
N ASN A 223 -8.25 -10.19 -19.02
CA ASN A 223 -8.81 -9.39 -20.11
C ASN A 223 -9.14 -7.99 -19.62
N LEU A 224 -8.79 -6.99 -20.43
CA LEU A 224 -9.16 -5.60 -20.17
C LEU A 224 -10.67 -5.40 -20.24
N VAL A 225 -11.27 -5.00 -19.13
CA VAL A 225 -12.69 -4.63 -19.01
C VAL A 225 -12.88 -3.17 -19.41
N ARG A 226 -12.08 -2.26 -18.82
CA ARG A 226 -12.13 -0.81 -19.10
C ARG A 226 -10.88 -0.08 -18.63
N ILE A 227 -10.81 1.21 -18.97
CA ILE A 227 -9.72 2.13 -18.58
C ILE A 227 -10.33 3.32 -17.85
N LEU A 228 -9.86 3.57 -16.63
CA LEU A 228 -10.15 4.79 -15.87
C LEU A 228 -9.02 5.78 -16.07
N ARG A 229 -9.30 7.06 -16.32
CA ARG A 229 -8.24 8.06 -16.51
C ARG A 229 -8.67 9.49 -16.22
N ILE A 230 -7.74 10.29 -15.72
CA ILE A 230 -7.87 11.74 -15.60
C ILE A 230 -6.84 12.39 -16.53
N PRO A 231 -7.26 12.79 -17.75
CA PRO A 231 -6.34 13.38 -18.71
C PRO A 231 -5.86 14.75 -18.25
N GLY A 232 -4.58 15.04 -18.50
CA GLY A 232 -3.97 16.35 -18.25
C GLY A 232 -3.65 16.62 -16.78
N TYR A 233 -3.43 15.57 -15.96
CA TYR A 233 -3.03 15.76 -14.57
C TYR A 233 -1.67 16.45 -14.46
N PRO A 234 -1.48 17.60 -13.74
CA PRO A 234 -0.20 18.26 -13.67
C PRO A 234 0.69 17.39 -12.80
N LEU A 235 1.69 16.82 -13.45
CA LEU A 235 2.74 16.02 -12.85
C LEU A 235 4.10 16.68 -13.04
N ASP A 236 4.11 17.93 -13.52
CA ASP A 236 5.33 18.67 -13.80
C ASP A 236 6.13 18.89 -12.52
N LEU A 237 7.44 18.69 -12.61
CA LEU A 237 8.38 18.95 -11.53
C LEU A 237 9.06 20.30 -11.79
N SER A 238 9.21 21.10 -10.74
CA SER A 238 10.06 22.30 -10.80
C SER A 238 11.50 21.94 -10.46
N ASP A 239 12.46 22.65 -11.07
CA ASP A 239 13.89 22.48 -10.76
C ASP A 239 14.18 22.66 -9.26
N ALA A 240 13.46 23.59 -8.60
CA ALA A 240 13.60 23.84 -7.18
C ALA A 240 13.15 22.64 -6.33
N LEU A 241 12.04 22.00 -6.68
CA LEU A 241 11.56 20.80 -5.99
C LEU A 241 12.54 19.63 -6.18
N ILE A 242 13.04 19.43 -7.40
CA ILE A 242 14.03 18.38 -7.70
C ILE A 242 15.30 18.58 -6.86
N ALA A 243 15.81 19.82 -6.81
CA ALA A 243 16.99 20.15 -6.03
C ALA A 243 16.77 19.91 -4.53
N ALA A 244 15.66 20.39 -3.98
CA ALA A 244 15.33 20.21 -2.56
C ALA A 244 15.19 18.73 -2.17
N GLU A 245 14.52 17.93 -2.99
CA GLU A 245 14.37 16.49 -2.77
C GLU A 245 15.72 15.75 -2.77
N ARG A 246 16.59 16.13 -3.71
CA ARG A 246 17.93 15.57 -3.84
C ARG A 246 18.79 15.92 -2.64
N ASP A 247 18.81 17.19 -2.24
CA ASP A 247 19.57 17.65 -1.08
C ASP A 247 19.09 16.94 0.20
N PHE A 248 17.76 16.86 0.41
CA PHE A 248 17.17 16.14 1.54
C PHE A 248 17.64 14.68 1.61
N LEU A 249 17.56 13.94 0.50
CA LEU A 249 17.96 12.54 0.45
C LEU A 249 19.47 12.36 0.60
N LEU A 250 20.28 13.26 0.05
CA LEU A 250 21.73 13.20 0.14
C LEU A 250 22.24 13.53 1.54
N ASP A 251 21.63 14.49 2.21
CA ASP A 251 21.98 14.89 3.59
C ASP A 251 21.70 13.77 4.61
N GLY A 252 20.79 12.85 4.29
CA GLY A 252 20.55 11.64 5.08
C GLY A 252 21.71 10.64 5.07
N PHE A 253 22.68 10.76 4.15
CA PHE A 253 23.83 9.86 4.12
C PHE A 253 24.94 10.31 5.07
N THR A 254 25.43 9.36 5.87
CA THR A 254 26.66 9.56 6.64
C THR A 254 27.88 9.75 5.72
N PRO A 255 28.91 10.53 6.14
CA PRO A 255 30.11 10.71 5.35
C PRO A 255 30.76 9.36 4.97
N GLY A 256 31.03 9.18 3.67
CA GLY A 256 31.63 7.95 3.14
C GLY A 256 30.65 6.79 2.90
N HIS A 257 29.33 7.01 3.06
CA HIS A 257 28.35 5.97 2.80
C HIS A 257 28.44 5.46 1.34
N PRO A 258 28.55 4.15 1.09
CA PRO A 258 28.85 3.60 -0.24
C PRO A 258 27.75 3.85 -1.27
N LEU A 259 26.50 4.05 -0.83
CA LEU A 259 25.38 4.38 -1.71
C LEU A 259 25.23 5.87 -2.01
N ARG A 260 26.01 6.76 -1.36
CA ARG A 260 25.88 8.20 -1.58
C ARG A 260 26.20 8.59 -3.02
N ALA A 261 27.35 8.18 -3.55
CA ALA A 261 27.74 8.49 -4.92
C ALA A 261 26.77 7.91 -5.98
N PRO A 262 26.29 6.65 -5.85
CA PRO A 262 25.21 6.15 -6.69
C PRO A 262 23.91 6.98 -6.64
N PHE A 263 23.49 7.46 -5.47
CA PHE A 263 22.34 8.35 -5.33
C PHE A 263 22.60 9.75 -5.93
N GLU A 264 23.81 10.28 -5.77
CA GLU A 264 24.21 11.54 -6.41
C GLU A 264 24.14 11.42 -7.93
N ALA A 265 24.51 10.27 -8.51
CA ALA A 265 24.42 10.03 -9.94
C ALA A 265 23.04 9.54 -10.42
N ALA A 266 22.07 9.37 -9.52
CA ALA A 266 20.78 8.78 -9.87
C ALA A 266 19.99 9.68 -10.83
N PRO A 267 19.32 9.10 -11.84
CA PRO A 267 18.45 9.85 -12.72
C PRO A 267 17.25 10.45 -11.98
N VAL A 268 16.73 11.54 -12.54
CA VAL A 268 15.47 12.15 -12.15
C VAL A 268 14.44 11.84 -13.22
N SER A 269 13.22 11.49 -12.81
CA SER A 269 12.12 11.27 -13.74
C SER A 269 11.57 12.58 -14.29
N ASP A 270 11.06 12.56 -15.52
CA ASP A 270 10.55 13.77 -16.20
C ASP A 270 9.30 14.37 -15.51
N THR A 271 8.59 13.56 -14.73
CA THR A 271 7.37 13.96 -14.00
C THR A 271 7.32 13.32 -12.63
N ARG A 272 6.51 13.87 -11.73
CA ARG A 272 6.13 13.26 -10.45
C ARG A 272 5.30 12.00 -10.67
N PRO A 273 5.44 10.94 -9.86
CA PRO A 273 4.48 9.84 -9.84
C PRO A 273 3.05 10.38 -9.66
N ALA A 274 2.10 9.87 -10.43
CA ALA A 274 0.70 10.30 -10.33
C ALA A 274 0.09 9.90 -8.98
N PHE A 275 0.38 8.68 -8.54
CA PHE A 275 -0.08 8.11 -7.28
C PHE A 275 0.97 7.13 -6.73
N THR A 276 0.84 6.79 -5.45
CA THR A 276 1.70 5.85 -4.72
C THR A 276 0.95 4.62 -4.20
N ASP A 277 -0.38 4.64 -4.25
CA ASP A 277 -1.23 3.52 -3.85
C ASP A 277 -2.59 3.57 -4.57
N ILE A 278 -3.25 2.42 -4.63
CA ILE A 278 -4.62 2.26 -5.14
C ILE A 278 -5.41 1.48 -4.09
N LEU A 279 -6.50 2.07 -3.60
CA LEU A 279 -7.48 1.37 -2.78
C LEU A 279 -8.83 1.35 -3.49
N VAL A 280 -9.65 0.34 -3.17
CA VAL A 280 -11.03 0.24 -3.64
C VAL A 280 -11.91 -0.05 -2.45
N ASP A 281 -12.98 0.73 -2.28
CA ASP A 281 -13.96 0.46 -1.23
C ASP A 281 -15.05 -0.51 -1.69
N SER A 282 -15.91 -0.94 -0.76
CA SER A 282 -16.98 -1.90 -1.02
C SER A 282 -18.06 -1.42 -2.00
N SER A 283 -18.12 -0.12 -2.31
CA SER A 283 -19.01 0.44 -3.34
C SER A 283 -18.40 0.37 -4.75
N GLY A 284 -17.10 0.04 -4.86
CA GLY A 284 -16.35 0.05 -6.09
C GLY A 284 -15.70 1.39 -6.42
N ALA A 285 -15.77 2.38 -5.52
CA ALA A 285 -15.04 3.63 -5.74
C ALA A 285 -13.54 3.39 -5.60
N VAL A 286 -12.76 4.05 -6.46
CA VAL A 286 -11.32 3.91 -6.56
C VAL A 286 -10.64 5.12 -5.96
N TRP A 287 -9.71 4.87 -5.04
CA TRP A 287 -8.99 5.86 -4.26
C TRP A 287 -7.53 5.80 -4.65
N LEU A 288 -6.96 6.93 -5.07
CA LEU A 288 -5.57 7.06 -5.50
C LEU A 288 -4.81 7.97 -4.53
N GLU A 289 -3.85 7.41 -3.79
CA GLU A 289 -2.97 8.22 -2.94
C GLU A 289 -2.06 9.06 -3.83
N LEU A 290 -2.21 10.38 -3.78
CA LEU A 290 -1.39 11.30 -4.57
C LEU A 290 0.04 11.37 -4.01
N HIS A 291 1.03 11.25 -4.91
CA HIS A 291 2.43 11.25 -4.50
C HIS A 291 2.85 12.56 -3.81
N ARG A 292 3.47 12.42 -2.64
CA ARG A 292 4.23 13.46 -1.95
C ARG A 292 5.72 13.14 -1.97
N GLY A 293 6.54 14.12 -2.33
CA GLY A 293 7.99 14.03 -2.18
C GLY A 293 8.41 13.97 -0.72
N ARG A 294 9.67 13.61 -0.46
CA ARG A 294 10.27 13.58 0.88
C ARG A 294 10.29 14.93 1.56
N THR A 295 10.38 16.00 0.78
CA THR A 295 10.31 17.39 1.25
C THR A 295 8.90 17.91 1.47
N GLU A 296 7.87 17.12 1.15
CA GLU A 296 6.45 17.51 1.22
C GLU A 296 5.67 16.69 2.26
N GLN A 297 6.37 16.00 3.16
CA GLN A 297 5.74 15.12 4.16
C GLN A 297 4.99 15.89 5.25
N ASP A 298 5.21 17.20 5.36
CA ASP A 298 4.45 18.14 6.18
C ASP A 298 3.10 18.53 5.55
N GLN A 299 2.90 18.26 4.26
CA GLN A 299 1.64 18.50 3.58
C GLN A 299 0.65 17.35 3.84
N PRO A 300 -0.66 17.63 3.89
CA PRO A 300 -1.67 16.61 4.11
C PRO A 300 -1.59 15.53 3.03
N GLU A 301 -1.81 14.28 3.44
CA GLU A 301 -1.99 13.18 2.50
C GLU A 301 -3.28 13.37 1.73
N LYS A 302 -3.23 13.18 0.41
CA LYS A 302 -4.37 13.44 -0.48
C LYS A 302 -4.74 12.20 -1.25
N TRP A 303 -6.02 11.89 -1.24
CA TRP A 303 -6.59 10.76 -1.98
C TRP A 303 -7.56 11.27 -3.03
N LEU A 304 -7.23 11.07 -4.30
CA LEU A 304 -8.14 11.35 -5.39
C LEU A 304 -9.17 10.23 -5.52
N VAL A 305 -10.44 10.59 -5.70
CA VAL A 305 -11.54 9.63 -5.68
C VAL A 305 -12.23 9.56 -7.04
N LEU A 306 -12.36 8.35 -7.57
CA LEU A 306 -13.21 8.03 -8.72
C LEU A 306 -14.37 7.16 -8.23
N ASP A 307 -15.59 7.39 -8.71
CA ASP A 307 -16.67 6.43 -8.48
C ASP A 307 -16.45 5.11 -9.23
N ALA A 308 -17.36 4.16 -9.00
CA ALA A 308 -17.34 2.86 -9.66
C ALA A 308 -17.47 2.93 -11.19
N ASP A 309 -17.83 4.07 -11.79
CA ASP A 309 -17.88 4.28 -13.24
C ASP A 309 -16.64 5.02 -13.78
N GLY A 310 -15.75 5.47 -12.91
CA GLY A 310 -14.56 6.24 -13.26
C GLY A 310 -14.78 7.75 -13.27
N THR A 311 -15.91 8.24 -12.77
CA THR A 311 -16.19 9.67 -12.65
C THR A 311 -15.42 10.22 -11.46
N TRP A 312 -14.69 11.31 -11.68
CA TRP A 312 -13.96 11.97 -10.60
C TRP A 312 -14.92 12.67 -9.62
N LEU A 313 -14.82 12.30 -8.33
CA LEU A 313 -15.64 12.81 -7.24
C LEU A 313 -14.96 13.88 -6.39
N GLY A 314 -13.66 14.13 -6.62
CA GLY A 314 -12.86 15.09 -5.88
C GLY A 314 -11.59 14.50 -5.27
N THR A 315 -11.01 15.25 -4.33
CA THR A 315 -9.80 14.86 -3.60
C THR A 315 -10.03 15.02 -2.11
N VAL A 316 -9.78 13.98 -1.33
CA VAL A 316 -9.92 13.97 0.13
C VAL A 316 -8.57 14.21 0.77
N GLU A 317 -8.50 15.16 1.69
CA GLU A 317 -7.35 15.37 2.57
C GLU A 317 -7.51 14.51 3.83
N MET A 318 -6.51 13.69 4.13
CA MET A 318 -6.48 12.90 5.36
C MET A 318 -6.10 13.80 6.54
N PRO A 319 -6.55 13.46 7.77
CA PRO A 319 -6.11 14.15 8.96
C PRO A 319 -4.59 14.14 9.11
N ASP A 320 -4.07 15.15 9.80
CA ASP A 320 -2.63 15.25 10.05
C ASP A 320 -2.09 14.01 10.76
N ARG A 321 -0.90 13.58 10.35
CA ARG A 321 -0.21 12.38 10.86
C ARG A 321 -1.05 11.10 10.85
N PHE A 322 -2.01 10.98 9.92
CA PHE A 322 -2.82 9.78 9.75
C PHE A 322 -2.32 8.95 8.57
N ARG A 323 -1.96 7.70 8.84
CA ARG A 323 -1.59 6.73 7.80
C ARG A 323 -2.78 5.81 7.51
N VAL A 324 -3.29 5.88 6.29
CA VAL A 324 -4.40 5.05 5.82
C VAL A 324 -3.97 3.58 5.71
N ALA A 325 -4.88 2.67 6.07
CA ALA A 325 -4.72 1.23 5.93
C ALA A 325 -5.88 0.59 5.12
N GLN A 326 -7.07 1.15 5.25
CA GLN A 326 -8.25 0.73 4.49
C GLN A 326 -9.23 1.90 4.37
N ILE A 327 -9.94 1.96 3.25
CA ILE A 327 -11.08 2.86 3.06
C ILE A 327 -12.31 2.00 2.76
N THR A 328 -13.39 2.23 3.50
CA THR A 328 -14.71 1.64 3.24
C THR A 328 -15.63 2.70 2.66
N MET A 329 -16.87 2.33 2.35
CA MET A 329 -17.87 3.27 1.83
C MET A 329 -18.15 4.44 2.80
N ASP A 330 -17.96 4.24 4.11
CA ASP A 330 -18.40 5.14 5.18
C ASP A 330 -17.34 5.38 6.27
N ALA A 331 -16.14 4.81 6.12
CA ALA A 331 -15.06 5.00 7.07
C ALA A 331 -13.67 4.96 6.44
N VAL A 332 -12.71 5.58 7.13
CA VAL A 332 -11.28 5.43 6.86
C VAL A 332 -10.65 4.78 8.10
N LEU A 333 -9.96 3.66 7.90
CA LEU A 333 -9.20 2.96 8.92
C LEU A 333 -7.72 3.26 8.73
N GLY A 334 -7.03 3.44 9.84
CA GLY A 334 -5.60 3.73 9.79
C GLY A 334 -5.02 3.97 11.16
N VAL A 335 -3.80 4.50 11.16
CA VAL A 335 -3.04 4.78 12.37
C VAL A 335 -2.70 6.25 12.39
N ARG A 336 -3.20 6.97 13.39
CA ARG A 336 -2.80 8.35 13.68
C ARG A 336 -1.62 8.36 14.62
N GLU A 337 -0.66 9.24 14.39
CA GLU A 337 0.39 9.53 15.37
C GLU A 337 0.14 10.88 16.04
N ASP A 338 0.18 10.91 17.37
CA ASP A 338 0.05 12.16 18.12
C ASP A 338 1.37 12.95 18.19
N ALA A 339 1.38 14.10 18.86
CA ALA A 339 2.57 14.95 18.99
C ALA A 339 3.74 14.30 19.78
N LEU A 340 3.50 13.18 20.45
CA LEU A 340 4.50 12.39 21.18
C LEU A 340 4.90 11.12 20.42
N ASP A 341 4.50 11.01 19.16
CA ASP A 341 4.71 9.84 18.28
C ASP A 341 4.03 8.57 18.81
N ILE A 342 2.99 8.72 19.63
CA ILE A 342 2.16 7.60 20.10
C ILE A 342 1.17 7.25 18.99
N GLN A 343 1.03 5.95 18.73
CA GLN A 343 0.20 5.42 17.65
C GLN A 343 -1.21 5.09 18.14
N HIS A 344 -2.19 5.65 17.45
CA HIS A 344 -3.62 5.47 17.69
C HIS A 344 -4.25 4.78 16.48
N PRO A 345 -4.49 3.45 16.51
CA PRO A 345 -5.28 2.81 15.47
C PRO A 345 -6.74 3.25 15.62
N GLN A 346 -7.27 3.82 14.54
CA GLN A 346 -8.52 4.56 14.53
C GLN A 346 -9.38 4.18 13.33
N LEU A 347 -10.70 4.28 13.56
CA LEU A 347 -11.71 4.25 12.52
C LEU A 347 -12.41 5.61 12.51
N LEU A 348 -12.24 6.35 11.42
CA LEU A 348 -12.79 7.70 11.22
C LEU A 348 -14.02 7.63 10.33
N ARG A 349 -15.03 8.44 10.60
CA ARG A 349 -16.24 8.51 9.75
C ARG A 349 -15.92 9.23 8.45
N LEU A 350 -16.28 8.62 7.34
CA LEU A 350 -16.22 9.21 6.01
C LEU A 350 -17.66 9.54 5.56
N THR A 351 -17.92 10.81 5.29
CA THR A 351 -19.27 11.28 4.91
C THR A 351 -19.25 11.78 3.47
N ARG A 352 -20.28 11.43 2.70
CA ARG A 352 -20.51 11.95 1.35
C ARG A 352 -21.57 13.06 1.40
N ASN A 353 -21.22 14.26 0.96
CA ASN A 353 -22.05 15.47 0.96
C ASN A 353 -22.90 15.63 -0.30
#